data_AF-A0A534W8A7-F1
#
_entry.id   AF-A0A534W8A7-F1
#
_cell.length_a   1.000
_cell.length_b   1.000
_cell.length_c   1.000
_cell.angle_alpha   90.00
_cell.angle_beta   90.00
_cell.angle_gamma   90.00
#
_symmetry.space_group_name_H-M   'P 1'
#
loop_
_entity.id
_entity.type
_entity.pdbx_description
1 polymer ?
#
loop_
_entity_poly.entity_id
_entity_poly.type
_entity_poly.pdbx_seq_one_letter_code
_entity_poly.pdbx_strand_id
1 'polypeptide(L)'
;MADTRWHVIAVVCAVATRAAAAGLPCEEERGRTGIALAAVEQRLAVGAVDEDSAAASAGLRVGDTVLQVNGTVPRACADYGRTVREAEHERKALLVLVRRGDAELPLALGARTWERVPPAVPPAPRAEAPSVRAMVEKPAPPLPPESQVTLEELTRAFAALVPPERPPARLANYQHDLLKLHRQTEALAARAAVPSEVAAGLRTVLRYYDAAEVAWAAQEAEREREQRPRHLPASEGDPVPYFADSEPAATIEEFPFLGATVAREPHPALLGGESSGLWRAGQARSLLWERARVELARLTAWLGTR
;
A
#
# COMPACT_ATOMS: atom_id res chain seq x y z
N MET A 1 35.87 57.19 -69.64
CA MET A 1 37.09 57.40 -68.82
C MET A 1 36.82 56.73 -67.48
N ALA A 2 37.42 55.63 -67.04
CA ALA A 2 38.41 54.73 -67.61
C ALA A 2 38.12 53.31 -67.06
N ASP A 3 38.45 52.30 -67.86
CA ASP A 3 38.49 50.88 -67.54
C ASP A 3 39.35 50.57 -66.31
N THR A 4 38.98 49.55 -65.53
CA THR A 4 39.96 48.54 -65.05
C THR A 4 39.24 47.23 -64.70
N ARG A 5 39.52 46.17 -65.47
CA ARG A 5 39.20 44.77 -65.16
C ARG A 5 40.25 44.19 -64.22
N TRP A 6 39.88 43.47 -63.17
CA TRP A 6 40.77 42.49 -62.52
C TRP A 6 40.00 41.22 -62.10
N HIS A 7 40.50 40.09 -62.57
CA HIS A 7 40.11 38.75 -62.15
C HIS A 7 40.69 38.46 -60.76
N VAL A 8 39.90 37.89 -59.84
CA VAL A 8 40.43 37.22 -58.65
C VAL A 8 40.06 35.75 -58.72
N ILE A 9 41.12 34.96 -58.86
CA ILE A 9 41.18 33.51 -58.96
C ILE A 9 40.76 32.89 -57.63
N ALA A 10 39.81 31.95 -57.68
CA ALA A 10 39.44 31.11 -56.54
C ALA A 10 40.56 30.11 -56.24
N VAL A 11 41.24 30.30 -55.12
CA VAL A 11 42.15 29.29 -54.54
C VAL A 11 41.37 28.54 -53.47
N VAL A 12 40.87 27.37 -53.83
CA VAL A 12 40.36 26.38 -52.88
C VAL A 12 41.58 25.69 -52.26
N CYS A 13 42.01 26.18 -51.09
CA CYS A 13 42.98 25.47 -50.26
C CYS A 13 42.29 24.28 -49.59
N ALA A 14 42.47 23.09 -50.16
CA ALA A 14 42.16 21.84 -49.48
C ALA A 14 43.10 21.67 -48.27
N VAL A 15 42.63 22.02 -47.08
CA VAL A 15 43.31 21.66 -45.83
C VAL A 15 43.05 20.18 -45.59
N ALA A 16 44.00 19.34 -45.99
CA ALA A 16 44.01 17.94 -45.61
C ALA A 16 44.27 17.85 -44.11
N THR A 17 43.23 17.52 -43.34
CA THR A 17 43.38 17.13 -41.93
C THR A 17 44.18 15.84 -41.89
N ARG A 18 45.43 15.93 -41.43
CA ARG A 18 46.24 14.75 -41.05
C ARG A 18 45.54 14.08 -39.87
N ALA A 19 44.87 12.96 -40.13
CA ALA A 19 44.53 12.01 -39.09
C ALA A 19 45.84 11.58 -38.44
N ALA A 20 46.04 11.94 -37.17
CA ALA A 20 47.09 11.36 -36.36
C ALA A 20 46.90 9.84 -36.41
N ALA A 21 47.97 9.10 -36.73
CA ALA A 21 47.95 7.65 -36.73
C ALA A 21 47.66 7.17 -35.30
N ALA A 22 46.39 6.93 -35.00
CA ALA A 22 45.98 6.26 -33.78
C ALA A 22 46.58 4.86 -33.83
N GLY A 23 47.45 4.53 -32.87
CA GLY A 23 47.88 3.16 -32.66
C GLY A 23 46.65 2.25 -32.57
N LEU A 24 46.76 1.02 -33.08
CA LEU A 24 45.67 0.06 -33.05
C LEU A 24 45.07 -0.01 -31.63
N PRO A 25 43.75 0.13 -31.48
CA PRO A 25 43.12 0.05 -30.18
C PRO A 25 43.32 -1.36 -29.61
N CYS A 26 43.77 -1.37 -28.38
CA CYS A 26 43.96 -2.54 -27.55
C CYS A 26 42.67 -2.81 -26.81
N GLU A 27 41.94 -3.80 -27.30
CA GLU A 27 40.69 -4.27 -26.74
C GLU A 27 40.92 -5.39 -25.70
N GLU A 28 42.18 -5.74 -25.39
CA GLU A 28 42.49 -6.80 -24.44
C GLU A 28 41.87 -6.52 -23.08
N GLU A 29 41.09 -7.49 -22.60
CA GLU A 29 40.42 -7.47 -21.31
C GLU A 29 39.41 -6.32 -21.13
N ARG A 30 39.03 -5.59 -22.19
CA ARG A 30 37.98 -4.57 -22.13
C ARG A 30 36.66 -5.12 -21.59
N GLY A 31 36.30 -6.36 -21.98
CA GLY A 31 35.12 -7.04 -21.43
C GLY A 31 35.19 -7.31 -19.92
N ARG A 32 36.37 -7.15 -19.29
CA ARG A 32 36.58 -7.34 -17.85
C ARG A 32 36.75 -6.03 -17.10
N THR A 33 37.51 -5.08 -17.66
CA THR A 33 37.83 -3.82 -16.98
C THR A 33 36.98 -2.65 -17.47
N GLY A 34 36.48 -2.72 -18.71
CA GLY A 34 35.75 -1.67 -19.40
C GLY A 34 36.62 -0.55 -19.97
N ILE A 35 37.93 -0.78 -20.18
CA ILE A 35 38.79 0.18 -20.91
C ILE A 35 39.30 -0.39 -22.22
N ALA A 36 39.39 0.48 -23.23
CA ALA A 36 40.24 0.27 -24.39
C ALA A 36 41.49 1.16 -24.27
N LEU A 37 42.66 0.59 -24.51
CA LEU A 37 43.93 1.33 -24.49
C LEU A 37 44.43 1.57 -25.91
N ALA A 38 45.30 2.54 -26.11
CA ALA A 38 46.00 2.77 -27.36
C ALA A 38 47.49 3.04 -27.08
N ALA A 39 48.35 2.46 -27.90
CA ALA A 39 49.78 2.73 -27.82
C ALA A 39 50.10 4.11 -28.44
N VAL A 40 50.64 5.01 -27.64
CA VAL A 40 51.04 6.37 -28.03
C VAL A 40 52.45 6.62 -27.50
N GLU A 41 53.41 6.87 -28.40
CA GLU A 41 54.81 7.22 -28.04
C GLU A 41 55.44 6.28 -26.98
N GLN A 42 55.31 4.96 -27.17
CA GLN A 42 55.81 3.90 -26.26
C GLN A 42 55.13 3.85 -24.87
N ARG A 43 53.97 4.50 -24.73
CA ARG A 43 53.11 4.42 -23.54
C ARG A 43 51.70 3.99 -23.92
N LEU A 44 50.89 3.65 -22.93
CA LEU A 44 49.49 3.34 -23.12
C LEU A 44 48.63 4.53 -22.69
N ALA A 45 47.66 4.90 -23.52
CA ALA A 45 46.66 5.92 -23.21
C ALA A 45 45.26 5.30 -23.25
N VAL A 46 44.34 5.79 -22.42
CA VAL A 46 42.95 5.36 -22.42
C VAL A 46 42.24 5.94 -23.64
N GLY A 47 41.84 5.08 -24.56
CA GLY A 47 41.12 5.43 -25.79
C GLY A 47 39.60 5.41 -25.64
N ALA A 48 39.09 4.51 -24.79
CA ALA A 48 37.66 4.43 -24.47
C ALA A 48 37.44 3.90 -23.05
N VAL A 49 36.31 4.28 -22.46
CA VAL A 49 35.82 3.75 -21.19
C VAL A 49 34.34 3.40 -21.36
N ASP A 50 33.97 2.17 -21.04
CA ASP A 50 32.59 1.68 -21.13
C ASP A 50 31.75 2.25 -19.98
N GLU A 51 30.54 2.69 -20.29
CA GLU A 51 29.57 3.12 -19.28
C GLU A 51 29.23 1.95 -18.34
N ASP A 52 28.99 2.25 -17.06
CA ASP A 52 28.72 1.27 -15.99
C ASP A 52 29.82 0.20 -15.77
N SER A 53 31.05 0.43 -16.26
CA SER A 53 32.17 -0.48 -16.06
C SER A 53 32.94 -0.27 -14.76
N ALA A 54 33.81 -1.23 -14.41
CA ALA A 54 34.73 -1.11 -13.29
C ALA A 54 35.70 0.07 -13.46
N ALA A 55 36.14 0.34 -14.70
CA ALA A 55 36.98 1.48 -15.00
C ALA A 55 36.28 2.83 -14.88
N ALA A 56 35.03 2.92 -15.35
CA ALA A 56 34.20 4.12 -15.15
C ALA A 56 33.99 4.39 -13.65
N SER A 57 33.67 3.34 -12.89
CA SER A 57 33.51 3.41 -11.43
C SER A 57 34.80 3.81 -10.71
N ALA A 58 35.95 3.38 -11.22
CA ALA A 58 37.27 3.76 -10.72
C ALA A 58 37.68 5.19 -11.14
N GLY A 59 36.93 5.85 -12.03
CA GLY A 59 37.17 7.22 -12.46
C GLY A 59 38.21 7.39 -13.57
N LEU A 60 38.55 6.31 -14.29
CA LEU A 60 39.35 6.38 -15.52
C LEU A 60 38.62 7.17 -16.59
N ARG A 61 39.36 7.95 -17.39
CA ARG A 61 38.81 8.77 -18.46
C ARG A 61 39.63 8.66 -19.73
N VAL A 62 38.97 8.88 -20.86
CA VAL A 62 39.63 9.00 -22.16
C VAL A 62 40.69 10.10 -22.11
N GLY A 63 41.88 9.80 -22.63
CA GLY A 63 43.04 10.69 -22.61
C GLY A 63 43.97 10.49 -21.40
N ASP A 64 43.58 9.71 -20.40
CA ASP A 64 44.48 9.35 -19.30
C ASP A 64 45.68 8.54 -19.84
N THR A 65 46.91 8.93 -19.50
CA THR A 65 48.10 8.16 -19.85
C THR A 65 48.44 7.20 -18.72
N VAL A 66 48.49 5.90 -19.00
CA VAL A 66 48.82 4.86 -18.01
C VAL A 66 50.32 4.90 -17.73
N LEU A 67 50.69 5.18 -16.48
CA LEU A 67 52.06 5.23 -16.01
C LEU A 67 52.49 3.91 -15.39
N GLN A 68 51.63 3.32 -14.56
CA GLN A 68 51.89 2.04 -13.89
C GLN A 68 50.61 1.23 -13.69
N VAL A 69 50.75 -0.09 -13.68
CA VAL A 69 49.70 -1.04 -13.34
C VAL A 69 50.29 -2.07 -12.36
N ASN A 70 49.72 -2.17 -11.16
CA ASN A 70 50.24 -2.96 -10.04
C ASN A 70 51.76 -2.81 -9.83
N GLY A 71 52.27 -1.58 -9.93
CA GLY A 71 53.69 -1.25 -9.73
C GLY A 71 54.61 -1.53 -10.93
N THR A 72 54.07 -1.99 -12.06
CA THR A 72 54.83 -2.22 -13.29
C THR A 72 54.52 -1.16 -14.34
N VAL A 73 55.50 -0.76 -15.16
CA VAL A 73 55.29 0.19 -16.27
C VAL A 73 54.94 -0.61 -17.53
N PRO A 74 53.67 -0.62 -17.99
CA PRO A 74 53.31 -1.38 -19.18
C PRO A 74 53.86 -0.70 -20.43
N ARG A 75 54.61 -1.43 -21.25
CA ARG A 75 55.19 -0.91 -22.51
C ARG A 75 54.36 -1.28 -23.73
N ALA A 76 53.57 -2.35 -23.62
CA ALA A 76 52.65 -2.81 -24.64
C ALA A 76 51.33 -3.28 -24.03
N CYS A 77 50.31 -3.41 -24.85
CA CYS A 77 48.98 -3.85 -24.43
C CYS A 77 48.97 -5.28 -23.87
N ALA A 78 49.87 -6.13 -24.37
CA ALA A 78 50.09 -7.46 -23.81
C ALA A 78 50.54 -7.43 -22.34
N ASP A 79 51.32 -6.43 -21.93
CA ASP A 79 51.72 -6.26 -20.53
C ASP A 79 50.52 -5.94 -19.65
N TYR A 80 49.69 -4.99 -20.09
CA TYR A 80 48.45 -4.64 -19.42
C TYR A 80 47.52 -5.86 -19.27
N GLY A 81 47.24 -6.55 -20.39
CA GLY A 81 46.36 -7.71 -20.38
C GLY A 81 46.86 -8.85 -19.48
N ARG A 82 48.19 -9.05 -19.41
CA ARG A 82 48.78 -10.01 -18.47
C ARG A 82 48.53 -9.60 -17.02
N THR A 83 48.79 -8.35 -16.65
CA THR A 83 48.58 -7.88 -15.27
C THR A 83 47.11 -7.93 -14.87
N VAL A 84 46.19 -7.67 -15.80
CA VAL A 84 44.74 -7.83 -15.56
C VAL A 84 44.39 -9.29 -15.28
N ARG A 85 44.88 -10.23 -16.10
CA ARG A 85 44.62 -11.67 -15.90
C ARG A 85 45.22 -12.20 -14.60
N GLU A 86 46.41 -11.72 -14.21
CA GLU A 86 47.03 -12.04 -12.93
C GLU A 86 46.19 -11.51 -11.76
N ALA A 87 45.75 -10.25 -11.82
CA ALA A 87 44.87 -9.67 -10.81
C ALA A 87 43.51 -10.40 -10.71
N GLU A 88 42.95 -10.82 -11.83
CA GLU A 88 41.73 -11.65 -11.87
C GLU A 88 41.95 -13.01 -11.23
N HIS A 89 43.03 -13.70 -11.61
CA HIS A 89 43.37 -15.03 -11.10
C HIS A 89 43.59 -15.00 -9.59
N GLU A 90 44.29 -13.99 -9.09
CA GLU A 90 44.54 -13.80 -7.66
C GLU A 90 43.36 -13.14 -6.91
N ARG A 91 42.31 -12.71 -7.63
CA ARG A 91 41.15 -11.98 -7.10
C ARG A 91 41.55 -10.69 -6.35
N LYS A 92 42.62 -10.02 -6.80
CA LYS A 92 43.14 -8.79 -6.18
C LYS A 92 42.70 -7.55 -6.95
N ALA A 93 42.72 -6.40 -6.28
CA ALA A 93 42.48 -5.13 -6.96
C ALA A 93 43.56 -4.87 -8.04
N LEU A 94 43.16 -4.22 -9.14
CA LEU A 94 44.07 -3.70 -10.15
C LEU A 94 44.32 -2.22 -9.86
N LEU A 95 45.51 -1.89 -9.40
CA LEU A 95 45.95 -0.52 -9.14
C LEU A 95 46.52 0.07 -10.42
N VAL A 96 46.01 1.22 -10.83
CA VAL A 96 46.42 1.92 -12.06
C VAL A 96 46.83 3.34 -11.70
N LEU A 97 48.08 3.70 -11.94
CA LEU A 97 48.55 5.07 -11.86
C LEU A 97 48.43 5.70 -13.24
N VAL A 98 47.66 6.78 -13.36
CA VAL A 98 47.49 7.52 -14.61
C VAL A 98 47.96 8.95 -14.50
N ARG A 99 48.35 9.53 -15.63
CA ARG A 99 48.56 10.97 -15.78
C ARG A 99 47.37 11.61 -16.48
N ARG A 100 46.82 12.65 -15.87
CA ARG A 100 45.74 13.48 -16.42
C ARG A 100 46.19 14.95 -16.38
N GLY A 101 46.56 15.50 -17.53
CA GLY A 101 47.27 16.79 -17.57
C GLY A 101 48.60 16.69 -16.83
N ASP A 102 48.83 17.58 -15.86
CA ASP A 102 50.05 17.60 -15.04
C ASP A 102 49.94 16.78 -13.74
N ALA A 103 48.78 16.16 -13.47
CA ALA A 103 48.54 15.40 -12.24
C ALA A 103 48.72 13.88 -12.45
N GLU A 104 49.30 13.20 -11.47
CA GLU A 104 49.35 11.74 -11.38
C GLU A 104 48.30 11.24 -10.37
N LEU A 105 47.40 10.37 -10.82
CA LEU A 105 46.23 9.91 -10.07
C LEU A 105 46.28 8.39 -9.88
N PRO A 106 46.35 7.91 -8.62
CA PRO A 106 46.20 6.49 -8.34
C PRO A 106 44.72 6.12 -8.34
N LEU A 107 44.35 5.18 -9.21
CA LEU A 107 43.00 4.64 -9.35
C LEU A 107 43.03 3.14 -9.08
N ALA A 108 41.90 2.57 -8.65
CA ALA A 108 41.81 1.16 -8.31
C ALA A 108 40.52 0.54 -8.84
N LEU A 109 40.64 -0.52 -9.62
CA LEU A 109 39.54 -1.43 -9.90
C LEU A 109 39.52 -2.47 -8.79
N GLY A 110 38.54 -2.39 -7.89
CA GLY A 110 38.47 -3.23 -6.69
C GLY A 110 38.28 -4.73 -7.01
N ALA A 111 38.51 -5.60 -6.02
CA ALA A 111 38.42 -7.07 -6.20
C ALA A 111 37.04 -7.56 -6.72
N ARG A 112 35.98 -6.77 -6.52
CA ARG A 112 34.62 -7.04 -7.03
C ARG A 112 34.52 -6.98 -8.56
N THR A 113 35.49 -6.37 -9.24
CA THR A 113 35.62 -6.34 -10.71
C THR A 113 35.60 -7.75 -11.30
N TRP A 114 36.05 -8.76 -10.54
CA TRP A 114 36.16 -10.14 -11.01
C TRP A 114 34.93 -10.99 -10.66
N GLU A 115 33.99 -10.49 -9.85
CA GLU A 115 32.79 -11.23 -9.48
C GLU A 115 31.90 -11.42 -10.72
N ARG A 116 31.56 -12.67 -11.01
CA ARG A 116 30.70 -13.00 -12.16
C ARG A 116 29.28 -12.60 -11.78
N VAL A 117 28.78 -11.51 -12.34
CA VAL A 117 27.35 -11.18 -12.26
C VAL A 117 26.61 -12.20 -13.14
N PRO A 118 25.76 -13.08 -12.58
CA PRO A 118 24.93 -13.93 -13.41
C PRO A 118 24.02 -13.03 -14.28
N PRO A 119 23.68 -13.44 -15.52
CA PRO A 119 22.82 -12.64 -16.38
C PRO A 119 21.53 -12.30 -15.63
N ALA A 120 21.18 -11.02 -15.59
CA ALA A 120 19.99 -10.54 -14.90
C ALA A 120 18.76 -11.23 -15.51
N VAL A 121 18.10 -12.08 -14.71
CA VAL A 121 16.75 -12.54 -15.03
C VAL A 121 15.87 -11.29 -15.01
N PRO A 122 15.18 -10.93 -16.10
CA PRO A 122 14.27 -9.79 -16.07
C PRO A 122 13.25 -10.04 -14.95
N PRO A 123 12.95 -9.04 -14.08
CA PRO A 123 11.95 -9.22 -13.05
C PRO A 123 10.65 -9.62 -13.73
N ALA A 124 10.04 -10.70 -13.28
CA ALA A 124 8.72 -11.09 -13.73
C ALA A 124 7.79 -9.86 -13.63
N PRO A 125 6.92 -9.62 -14.63
CA PRO A 125 5.98 -8.50 -14.55
C PRO A 125 5.25 -8.62 -13.21
N ARG A 126 5.31 -7.54 -12.42
CA ARG A 126 4.67 -7.48 -11.11
C ARG A 126 3.20 -7.76 -11.34
N ALA A 127 2.72 -8.93 -10.92
CA ALA A 127 1.30 -9.25 -11.01
C ALA A 127 0.54 -8.11 -10.33
N GLU A 128 -0.35 -7.44 -11.07
CA GLU A 128 -1.23 -6.44 -10.49
C GLU A 128 -1.96 -7.07 -9.30
N ALA A 129 -1.99 -6.34 -8.18
CA ALA A 129 -2.78 -6.79 -7.03
C ALA A 129 -4.21 -7.06 -7.51
N PRO A 130 -4.82 -8.20 -7.14
CA PRO A 130 -6.17 -8.52 -7.59
C PRO A 130 -7.11 -7.37 -7.22
N SER A 131 -7.96 -6.97 -8.15
CA SER A 131 -8.98 -5.95 -7.88
C SER A 131 -9.89 -6.43 -6.74
N VAL A 132 -10.47 -5.48 -5.98
CA VAL A 132 -11.46 -5.82 -4.93
C VAL A 132 -12.57 -6.72 -5.50
N ARG A 133 -12.98 -6.49 -6.76
CA ARG A 133 -13.91 -7.35 -7.48
C ARG A 133 -13.38 -8.78 -7.65
N ALA A 134 -12.15 -8.96 -8.12
CA ALA A 134 -11.53 -10.28 -8.25
C ALA A 134 -11.32 -10.98 -6.89
N MET A 135 -11.14 -10.21 -5.82
CA MET A 135 -11.08 -10.75 -4.44
C MET A 135 -12.45 -11.22 -3.93
N VAL A 136 -13.54 -10.53 -4.31
CA VAL A 136 -14.91 -10.90 -3.94
C VAL A 136 -15.42 -12.07 -4.79
N GLU A 137 -15.06 -12.13 -6.07
CA GLU A 137 -15.46 -13.20 -6.99
C GLU A 137 -14.78 -14.54 -6.67
N LYS A 138 -13.60 -14.53 -6.04
CA LYS A 138 -12.95 -15.73 -5.54
C LYS A 138 -13.51 -16.07 -4.15
N PRO A 139 -14.23 -17.19 -3.97
CA PRO A 139 -14.73 -17.57 -2.65
C PRO A 139 -13.56 -17.65 -1.67
N ALA A 140 -13.69 -16.96 -0.54
CA ALA A 140 -12.67 -17.04 0.50
C ALA A 140 -12.47 -18.52 0.88
N PRO A 141 -11.22 -18.98 1.04
CA PRO A 141 -10.98 -20.33 1.52
C PRO A 141 -11.72 -20.52 2.87
N PRO A 142 -12.26 -21.71 3.13
CA PRO A 142 -12.96 -21.97 4.39
C PRO A 142 -12.02 -21.63 5.55
N LEU A 143 -12.52 -20.82 6.48
CA LEU A 143 -11.78 -20.44 7.67
C LEU A 143 -11.27 -21.70 8.39
N PRO A 144 -10.03 -21.69 8.92
CA PRO A 144 -9.48 -22.83 9.63
C PRO A 144 -10.38 -23.27 10.79
N PRO A 145 -10.45 -24.58 11.08
CA PRO A 145 -11.38 -25.17 12.04
C PRO A 145 -11.16 -24.72 13.50
N GLU A 146 -10.13 -23.91 13.77
CA GLU A 146 -9.75 -23.46 15.12
C GLU A 146 -10.44 -22.16 15.56
N SER A 147 -11.30 -21.58 14.70
CA SER A 147 -12.26 -20.53 15.08
C SER A 147 -13.68 -21.03 14.93
N GLN A 148 -14.02 -22.09 15.67
CA GLN A 148 -15.40 -22.56 15.80
C GLN A 148 -16.09 -21.71 16.84
N VAL A 149 -16.62 -20.56 16.41
CA VAL A 149 -17.64 -19.87 17.20
C VAL A 149 -18.80 -20.83 17.36
N THR A 150 -19.16 -21.16 18.59
CA THR A 150 -20.28 -22.06 18.88
C THR A 150 -21.58 -21.28 19.09
N LEU A 151 -22.73 -21.95 18.95
CA LEU A 151 -24.03 -21.35 19.25
C LEU A 151 -24.14 -20.88 20.71
N GLU A 152 -23.52 -21.63 21.64
CA GLU A 152 -23.50 -21.29 23.07
C GLU A 152 -22.68 -20.02 23.32
N GLU A 153 -21.48 -19.93 22.73
CA GLU A 153 -20.65 -18.72 22.81
C GLU A 153 -21.35 -17.52 22.21
N LEU A 154 -22.03 -17.70 21.07
CA LEU A 154 -22.77 -16.62 20.42
C LEU A 154 -23.95 -16.15 21.27
N THR A 155 -24.72 -17.09 21.84
CA THR A 155 -25.82 -16.78 22.77
C THR A 155 -25.31 -16.00 23.99
N ARG A 156 -24.17 -16.40 24.55
CA ARG A 156 -23.52 -15.69 25.65
C ARG A 156 -23.07 -14.30 25.22
N ALA A 157 -22.53 -14.14 24.02
CA ALA A 157 -22.11 -12.86 23.48
C ALA A 157 -23.30 -11.90 23.25
N PHE A 158 -24.45 -12.40 22.77
CA PHE A 158 -25.68 -11.61 22.69
C PHE A 158 -26.15 -11.12 24.07
N ALA A 159 -26.14 -12.00 25.08
CA ALA A 159 -26.51 -11.61 26.45
C ALA A 159 -25.53 -10.58 27.03
N ALA A 160 -24.26 -10.65 26.67
CA ALA A 160 -23.22 -9.72 27.11
C ALA A 160 -23.25 -8.36 26.39
N LEU A 161 -23.93 -8.24 25.24
CA LEU A 161 -24.00 -7.00 24.47
C LEU A 161 -24.65 -5.86 25.27
N VAL A 162 -25.66 -6.19 26.07
CA VAL A 162 -26.34 -5.26 26.98
C VAL A 162 -26.50 -5.94 28.35
N PRO A 163 -25.46 -5.87 29.20
CA PRO A 163 -25.50 -6.45 30.53
C PRO A 163 -26.61 -5.79 31.37
N PRO A 164 -27.40 -6.55 32.13
CA PRO A 164 -28.49 -5.99 32.93
C PRO A 164 -27.98 -5.08 34.05
N GLU A 165 -26.77 -5.29 34.56
CA GLU A 165 -26.19 -4.50 35.65
C GLU A 165 -25.55 -3.20 35.16
N ARG A 166 -25.04 -3.19 33.94
CA ARG A 166 -24.32 -2.04 33.38
C ARG A 166 -24.49 -1.98 31.87
N PRO A 167 -25.41 -1.16 31.34
CA PRO A 167 -25.54 -0.99 29.91
C PRO A 167 -24.23 -0.41 29.33
N PRO A 168 -23.97 -0.66 28.03
CA PRO A 168 -22.78 -0.14 27.36
C PRO A 168 -22.68 1.39 27.55
N ALA A 169 -21.47 1.86 27.85
CA ALA A 169 -21.24 3.27 28.18
C ALA A 169 -21.01 4.15 26.93
N ARG A 170 -20.72 3.55 25.78
CA ARG A 170 -20.36 4.26 24.54
C ARG A 170 -20.95 3.55 23.33
N LEU A 171 -21.52 4.33 22.42
CA LEU A 171 -22.05 3.85 21.14
C LEU A 171 -20.99 3.11 20.32
N ALA A 172 -19.75 3.63 20.26
CA ALA A 172 -18.67 2.99 19.49
C ALA A 172 -18.34 1.56 19.96
N ASN A 173 -18.41 1.29 21.27
CA ASN A 173 -18.17 -0.06 21.79
C ASN A 173 -19.33 -0.98 21.40
N TYR A 174 -20.57 -0.48 21.52
CA TYR A 174 -21.76 -1.21 21.12
C TYR A 174 -21.74 -1.58 19.64
N GLN A 175 -21.40 -0.63 18.76
CA GLN A 175 -21.25 -0.85 17.32
C GLN A 175 -20.19 -1.91 17.00
N HIS A 176 -19.04 -1.85 17.68
CA HIS A 176 -17.97 -2.82 17.50
C HIS A 176 -18.42 -4.24 17.86
N ASP A 177 -19.07 -4.40 19.01
CA ASP A 177 -19.54 -5.69 19.49
C ASP A 177 -20.71 -6.23 18.64
N LEU A 178 -21.61 -5.36 18.19
CA LEU A 178 -22.72 -5.70 17.30
C LEU A 178 -22.22 -6.18 15.92
N LEU A 179 -21.25 -5.47 15.33
CA LEU A 179 -20.58 -5.91 14.09
C LEU A 179 -19.91 -7.29 14.25
N LYS A 180 -19.33 -7.56 15.42
CA LYS A 180 -18.75 -8.88 15.71
C LYS A 180 -19.83 -9.96 15.76
N LEU A 181 -20.96 -9.71 16.41
CA LEU A 181 -22.10 -10.64 16.46
C LEU A 181 -22.69 -10.93 15.08
N HIS A 182 -22.85 -9.92 14.22
CA HIS A 182 -23.26 -10.08 12.82
C HIS A 182 -22.34 -11.05 12.08
N ARG A 183 -21.03 -10.79 12.11
CA ARG A 183 -20.03 -11.65 11.44
C ARG A 183 -20.06 -13.09 11.96
N GLN A 184 -20.19 -13.26 13.26
CA GLN A 184 -20.24 -14.58 13.90
C GLN A 184 -21.51 -15.35 13.54
N THR A 185 -22.66 -14.67 13.49
CA THR A 185 -23.95 -15.24 13.07
C THR A 185 -23.89 -15.71 11.62
N GLU A 186 -23.37 -14.87 10.71
CA GLU A 186 -23.22 -15.25 9.30
C GLU A 186 -22.19 -16.37 9.11
N ALA A 187 -21.11 -16.40 9.89
CA ALA A 187 -20.13 -17.48 9.84
C ALA A 187 -20.74 -18.84 10.25
N LEU A 188 -21.58 -18.86 11.30
CA LEU A 188 -22.31 -20.06 11.71
C LEU A 188 -23.28 -20.52 10.61
N ALA A 189 -24.02 -19.59 10.01
CA ALA A 189 -24.98 -19.88 8.96
C ALA A 189 -24.30 -20.42 7.69
N ALA A 190 -23.23 -19.77 7.22
CA ALA A 190 -22.50 -20.14 6.02
C ALA A 190 -21.84 -21.53 6.12
N ARG A 191 -21.45 -21.93 7.33
CA ARG A 191 -20.88 -23.26 7.60
C ARG A 191 -21.95 -24.35 7.80
N ALA A 192 -23.24 -24.00 7.76
CA ALA A 192 -24.34 -24.88 8.17
C ALA A 192 -24.11 -25.50 9.57
N ALA A 193 -23.45 -24.75 10.46
CA ALA A 193 -23.13 -25.20 11.82
C ALA A 193 -24.36 -25.19 12.75
N VAL A 194 -25.44 -24.54 12.33
CA VAL A 194 -26.74 -24.52 12.99
C VAL A 194 -27.86 -24.68 11.94
N PRO A 195 -29.06 -25.18 12.31
CA PRO A 195 -30.22 -25.19 11.43
C PRO A 195 -30.55 -23.79 10.90
N SER A 196 -31.10 -23.71 9.69
CA SER A 196 -31.42 -22.44 9.00
C SER A 196 -32.38 -21.56 9.80
N GLU A 197 -33.30 -22.17 10.54
CA GLU A 197 -34.29 -21.56 11.40
C GLU A 197 -33.63 -20.89 12.61
N VAL A 198 -32.57 -21.49 13.14
CA VAL A 198 -31.78 -20.93 14.24
C VAL A 198 -31.01 -19.71 13.74
N ALA A 199 -30.37 -19.82 12.57
CA ALA A 199 -29.69 -18.68 11.96
C ALA A 199 -30.67 -17.52 11.68
N ALA A 200 -31.87 -17.81 11.19
CA ALA A 200 -32.93 -16.81 10.99
C ALA A 200 -33.38 -16.17 12.32
N GLY A 201 -33.51 -16.96 13.39
CA GLY A 201 -33.79 -16.47 14.73
C GLY A 201 -32.71 -15.53 15.26
N LEU A 202 -31.43 -15.89 15.11
CA LEU A 202 -30.30 -15.03 15.52
C LEU A 202 -30.28 -13.71 14.73
N ARG A 203 -30.54 -13.74 13.42
CA ARG A 203 -30.71 -12.51 12.61
C ARG A 203 -31.89 -11.66 13.08
N THR A 204 -32.97 -12.29 13.51
CA THR A 204 -34.13 -11.58 14.06
C THR A 204 -33.75 -10.87 15.36
N VAL A 205 -32.98 -11.50 16.25
CA VAL A 205 -32.43 -10.87 17.45
C VAL A 205 -31.51 -9.70 17.10
N LEU A 206 -30.64 -9.85 16.09
CA LEU A 206 -29.76 -8.77 15.62
C LEU A 206 -30.54 -7.54 15.16
N ARG A 207 -31.65 -7.71 14.42
CA ARG A 207 -32.48 -6.58 13.96
C ARG A 207 -32.96 -5.68 15.10
N TYR A 208 -33.30 -6.25 16.27
CA TYR A 208 -33.67 -5.44 17.44
C TYR A 208 -32.48 -4.62 17.97
N TYR A 209 -31.28 -5.19 17.97
CA TYR A 209 -30.06 -4.49 18.40
C TYR A 209 -29.63 -3.43 17.37
N ASP A 210 -29.77 -3.70 16.08
CA ASP A 210 -29.51 -2.72 15.01
C ASP A 210 -30.45 -1.50 15.15
N ALA A 211 -31.74 -1.73 15.36
CA ALA A 211 -32.70 -0.66 15.64
C ALA A 211 -32.36 0.12 16.93
N ALA A 212 -31.82 -0.57 17.94
CA ALA A 212 -31.40 0.09 19.18
C ALA A 212 -30.16 0.97 18.97
N GLU A 213 -29.28 0.60 18.04
CA GLU A 213 -28.18 1.43 17.56
C GLU A 213 -28.70 2.73 16.95
N VAL A 214 -29.69 2.65 16.04
CA VAL A 214 -30.29 3.83 15.39
C VAL A 214 -30.84 4.81 16.44
N ALA A 215 -31.57 4.29 17.43
CA ALA A 215 -32.10 5.10 18.52
C ALA A 215 -30.99 5.76 19.36
N TRP A 216 -29.89 5.05 19.62
CA TRP A 216 -28.76 5.64 20.32
C TRP A 216 -28.03 6.70 19.47
N ALA A 217 -27.80 6.41 18.19
CA ALA A 217 -27.14 7.31 17.26
C ALA A 217 -27.91 8.63 17.12
N ALA A 218 -29.26 8.59 17.06
CA ALA A 218 -30.09 9.78 17.05
C ALA A 218 -29.89 10.63 18.32
N GLN A 219 -29.79 10.00 19.49
CA GLN A 219 -29.53 10.70 20.75
C GLN A 219 -28.12 11.30 20.84
N GLU A 220 -27.09 10.60 20.35
CA GLU A 220 -25.72 11.15 20.30
C GLU A 220 -25.61 12.29 19.28
N ALA A 221 -26.27 12.18 18.12
CA ALA A 221 -26.30 13.24 17.13
C ALA A 221 -26.93 14.53 17.68
N GLU A 222 -28.02 14.41 18.45
CA GLU A 222 -28.63 15.58 19.10
C GLU A 222 -27.73 16.17 20.18
N ARG A 223 -27.09 15.33 21.00
CA ARG A 223 -26.09 15.81 21.97
C ARG A 223 -24.96 16.59 21.31
N GLU A 224 -24.46 16.12 20.18
CA GLU A 224 -23.40 16.78 19.43
C GLU A 224 -23.87 18.13 18.86
N ARG A 225 -25.11 18.20 18.33
CA ARG A 225 -25.74 19.46 17.89
C ARG A 225 -25.87 20.47 19.03
N GLU A 226 -26.30 20.02 20.21
CA GLU A 226 -26.42 20.84 21.42
C GLU A 226 -25.08 21.17 22.09
N GLN A 227 -23.96 20.58 21.61
CA GLN A 227 -22.64 20.63 22.25
C GLN A 227 -22.67 20.16 23.71
N ARG A 228 -23.60 19.25 24.03
CA ARG A 228 -23.82 18.75 25.39
C ARG A 228 -22.69 17.79 25.79
N PRO A 229 -21.96 18.04 26.89
CA PRO A 229 -20.91 17.14 27.35
C PRO A 229 -21.42 15.73 27.65
N ARG A 230 -20.68 14.70 27.20
CA ARG A 230 -21.05 13.27 27.38
C ARG A 230 -21.14 12.79 28.83
N HIS A 231 -20.51 13.50 29.77
CA HIS A 231 -20.60 13.15 31.20
C HIS A 231 -21.95 13.55 31.81
N LEU A 232 -22.74 14.39 31.12
CA LEU A 232 -24.09 14.72 31.55
C LEU A 232 -25.04 13.58 31.16
N PRO A 233 -25.80 13.03 32.12
CA PRO A 233 -26.81 12.02 31.80
C PRO A 233 -27.84 12.63 30.87
N ALA A 234 -28.31 11.88 29.87
CA ALA A 234 -29.54 12.23 29.16
C ALA A 234 -30.66 11.33 29.66
N SER A 235 -31.86 11.90 29.79
CA SER A 235 -33.03 11.14 30.21
C SER A 235 -33.48 10.23 29.09
N GLU A 236 -33.96 9.04 29.43
CA GLU A 236 -34.64 8.17 28.45
C GLU A 236 -35.88 8.84 27.85
N GLY A 237 -36.49 9.75 28.60
CA GLY A 237 -37.66 10.50 28.19
C GLY A 237 -37.36 11.74 27.34
N ASP A 238 -36.09 12.14 27.15
CA ASP A 238 -35.78 13.34 26.37
C ASP A 238 -36.14 13.11 24.89
N PRO A 239 -37.04 13.91 24.29
CA PRO A 239 -37.38 13.77 22.89
C PRO A 239 -36.25 14.34 22.02
N VAL A 240 -35.92 13.65 20.93
CA VAL A 240 -34.99 14.13 19.89
C VAL A 240 -35.72 14.26 18.56
N PRO A 241 -35.26 15.13 17.65
CA PRO A 241 -35.91 15.29 16.35
C PRO A 241 -35.68 14.09 15.42
N TYR A 242 -36.64 13.83 14.53
CA TYR A 242 -36.49 12.92 13.40
C TYR A 242 -37.34 13.37 12.20
N PHE A 243 -37.09 12.80 11.02
CA PHE A 243 -37.74 13.17 9.75
C PHE A 243 -38.36 11.94 9.09
N ALA A 244 -39.36 12.11 8.23
CA ALA A 244 -40.08 11.02 7.58
C ALA A 244 -39.16 10.09 6.78
N ASP A 245 -38.10 10.63 6.16
CA ASP A 245 -37.15 9.87 5.34
C ASP A 245 -35.85 9.50 6.10
N SER A 246 -35.89 9.47 7.43
CA SER A 246 -34.73 9.16 8.28
C SER A 246 -34.71 7.71 8.80
N GLU A 247 -33.53 7.21 9.19
CA GLU A 247 -33.39 5.89 9.84
C GLU A 247 -34.30 5.69 11.06
N PRO A 248 -34.48 6.69 11.97
CA PRO A 248 -35.52 6.61 13.01
C PRO A 248 -36.93 6.32 12.52
N ALA A 249 -37.36 6.96 11.42
CA ALA A 249 -38.71 6.74 10.89
C ALA A 249 -38.86 5.33 10.32
N ALA A 250 -37.86 4.86 9.55
CA ALA A 250 -37.81 3.49 9.06
C ALA A 250 -37.82 2.47 10.23
N THR A 251 -37.10 2.76 11.31
CA THR A 251 -37.08 1.92 12.53
C THR A 251 -38.45 1.87 13.22
N ILE A 252 -39.15 3.02 13.33
CA ILE A 252 -40.50 3.09 13.92
C ILE A 252 -41.50 2.29 13.07
N GLU A 253 -41.39 2.37 11.73
CA GLU A 253 -42.23 1.61 10.80
C GLU A 253 -41.97 0.09 10.91
N GLU A 254 -40.70 -0.31 10.95
CA GLU A 254 -40.29 -1.71 11.09
C GLU A 254 -40.73 -2.33 12.42
N PHE A 255 -40.75 -1.53 13.49
CA PHE A 255 -41.11 -1.96 14.84
C PHE A 255 -42.30 -1.15 15.39
N PRO A 256 -43.56 -1.49 15.04
CA PRO A 256 -44.73 -0.66 15.35
C PRO A 256 -44.95 -0.33 16.84
N PHE A 257 -44.44 -1.15 17.76
CA PHE A 257 -44.51 -0.85 19.21
C PHE A 257 -43.72 0.40 19.59
N LEU A 258 -42.78 0.85 18.75
CA LEU A 258 -42.04 2.10 18.93
C LEU A 258 -42.90 3.34 18.71
N GLY A 259 -44.09 3.22 18.10
CA GLY A 259 -45.05 4.33 18.02
C GLY A 259 -45.36 4.93 19.40
N ALA A 260 -45.31 4.14 20.48
CA ALA A 260 -45.47 4.62 21.84
C ALA A 260 -44.36 5.59 22.32
N THR A 261 -43.25 5.66 21.59
CA THR A 261 -42.12 6.56 21.88
C THR A 261 -42.18 7.84 21.06
N VAL A 262 -43.06 7.92 20.06
CA VAL A 262 -43.26 9.11 19.24
C VAL A 262 -44.05 10.14 20.04
N ALA A 263 -43.44 11.30 20.28
CA ALA A 263 -44.08 12.43 20.93
C ALA A 263 -44.81 13.34 19.92
N ARG A 264 -44.30 13.41 18.68
CA ARG A 264 -44.90 14.16 17.57
C ARG A 264 -44.47 13.58 16.24
N GLU A 265 -45.42 13.42 15.31
CA GLU A 265 -45.11 12.99 13.94
C GLU A 265 -44.47 14.13 13.12
N PRO A 266 -43.54 13.80 12.20
CA PRO A 266 -43.13 14.72 11.15
C PRO A 266 -44.34 15.12 10.30
N HIS A 267 -44.36 16.36 9.84
CA HIS A 267 -45.49 16.88 9.06
C HIS A 267 -45.04 17.94 8.06
N PRO A 268 -45.78 18.13 6.95
CA PRO A 268 -45.47 19.17 5.97
C PRO A 268 -45.43 20.56 6.61
N ALA A 269 -44.41 21.35 6.26
CA ALA A 269 -44.29 22.73 6.73
C ALA A 269 -45.15 23.70 5.90
N LEU A 270 -45.66 24.75 6.55
CA LEU A 270 -46.55 25.77 5.94
C LEU A 270 -45.96 26.49 4.72
N LEU A 271 -44.63 26.58 4.62
CA LEU A 271 -43.91 27.28 3.54
C LEU A 271 -43.19 26.32 2.58
N GLY A 272 -43.60 25.05 2.55
CA GLY A 272 -42.90 23.98 1.84
C GLY A 272 -41.77 23.36 2.68
N GLY A 273 -41.42 22.12 2.37
CA GLY A 273 -40.50 21.31 3.17
C GLY A 273 -41.19 20.55 4.31
N GLU A 274 -40.39 20.00 5.22
CA GLU A 274 -40.85 19.13 6.30
C GLU A 274 -40.51 19.73 7.67
N SER A 275 -41.45 19.64 8.61
CA SER A 275 -41.21 19.90 10.03
C SER A 275 -40.85 18.60 10.73
N SER A 276 -39.80 18.62 11.56
CA SER A 276 -39.34 17.43 12.26
C SER A 276 -40.38 16.89 13.25
N GLY A 277 -40.49 15.57 13.27
CA GLY A 277 -41.10 14.83 14.37
C GLY A 277 -40.24 14.91 15.63
N LEU A 278 -40.76 14.34 16.71
CA LEU A 278 -40.08 14.17 17.99
C LEU A 278 -40.33 12.76 18.50
N TRP A 279 -39.29 12.07 18.93
CA TRP A 279 -39.38 10.72 19.51
C TRP A 279 -38.43 10.56 20.69
N ARG A 280 -38.81 9.73 21.65
CA ARG A 280 -38.03 9.43 22.86
C ARG A 280 -37.05 8.30 22.56
N ALA A 281 -35.96 8.64 21.88
CA ALA A 281 -34.99 7.66 21.40
C ALA A 281 -34.35 6.82 22.52
N GLY A 282 -34.13 7.41 23.70
CA GLY A 282 -33.65 6.66 24.87
C GLY A 282 -34.63 5.57 25.32
N GLN A 283 -35.93 5.90 25.39
CA GLN A 283 -36.99 4.93 25.68
C GLN A 283 -37.12 3.85 24.59
N ALA A 284 -37.05 4.24 23.31
CA ALA A 284 -37.06 3.31 22.18
C ALA A 284 -35.94 2.28 22.29
N ARG A 285 -34.71 2.74 22.56
CA ARG A 285 -33.55 1.87 22.79
C ARG A 285 -33.78 0.85 23.90
N SER A 286 -34.31 1.29 25.04
CA SER A 286 -34.57 0.40 26.19
C SER A 286 -35.63 -0.66 25.87
N LEU A 287 -36.71 -0.30 25.15
CA LEU A 287 -37.72 -1.24 24.68
C LEU A 287 -37.14 -2.25 23.68
N LEU A 288 -36.30 -1.81 22.74
CA LEU A 288 -35.65 -2.68 21.77
C LEU A 288 -34.72 -3.69 22.42
N TRP A 289 -33.91 -3.26 23.40
CA TRP A 289 -33.06 -4.17 24.18
C TRP A 289 -33.87 -5.19 24.98
N GLU A 290 -34.99 -4.78 25.56
CA GLU A 290 -35.89 -5.70 26.26
C GLU A 290 -36.45 -6.77 25.31
N ARG A 291 -36.97 -6.35 24.16
CA ARG A 291 -37.52 -7.25 23.14
C ARG A 291 -36.45 -8.18 22.58
N ALA A 292 -35.24 -7.69 22.34
CA ALA A 292 -34.12 -8.51 21.89
C ALA A 292 -33.80 -9.64 22.89
N ARG A 293 -33.76 -9.34 24.19
CA ARG A 293 -33.54 -10.34 25.24
C ARG A 293 -34.67 -11.37 25.30
N VAL A 294 -35.93 -10.94 25.16
CA VAL A 294 -37.09 -11.83 25.14
C VAL A 294 -37.01 -12.78 23.93
N GLU A 295 -36.70 -12.26 22.75
CA GLU A 295 -36.55 -13.08 21.53
C GLU A 295 -35.37 -14.06 21.63
N LEU A 296 -34.24 -13.61 22.18
CA LEU A 296 -33.11 -14.51 22.45
C LEU A 296 -33.50 -15.63 23.42
N ALA A 297 -34.22 -15.31 24.49
CA ALA A 297 -34.70 -16.31 25.46
C ALA A 297 -35.69 -17.30 24.85
N ARG A 298 -36.57 -16.85 23.94
CA ARG A 298 -37.47 -17.74 23.19
C ARG A 298 -36.69 -18.69 22.28
N LEU A 299 -35.68 -18.18 21.58
CA LEU A 299 -34.82 -18.98 20.70
C LEU A 299 -34.06 -20.05 21.50
N THR A 300 -33.47 -19.68 22.63
CA THR A 300 -32.71 -20.63 23.47
C THR A 300 -33.60 -21.65 24.16
N ALA A 301 -34.79 -21.26 24.62
CA ALA A 301 -35.77 -22.19 25.17
C ALA A 301 -36.23 -23.22 24.11
N TRP A 302 -36.52 -22.75 22.90
CA TRP A 302 -36.89 -23.63 21.79
C TRP A 302 -35.78 -24.64 21.45
N LEU A 303 -34.52 -24.20 21.44
CA LEU A 303 -33.35 -25.07 21.24
C LEU A 303 -33.23 -26.15 22.32
N GLY A 304 -33.54 -25.83 23.59
CA GLY A 304 -33.47 -26.79 24.69
C GLY A 304 -34.61 -27.83 24.72
N THR A 305 -35.65 -27.64 23.90
CA THR A 305 -36.80 -28.57 23.81
C THR A 305 -36.70 -29.58 22.65
N ARG A 306 -35.65 -29.50 21.83
CA ARG A 306 -35.36 -30.42 20.72
C ARG A 306 -34.15 -31.27 21.02
#